data_AF-A0A2M4BSU6-F1
#
_entry.id   AF-A0A2M4BSU6-F1
#
_cell.length_a   1.000
_cell.length_b   1.000
_cell.length_c   1.000
_cell.angle_alpha   90.00
_cell.angle_beta   90.00
_cell.angle_gamma   90.00
#
_symmetry.space_group_name_H-M   'P 1'
#
loop_
_entity.id
_entity.type
_entity.pdbx_description
1 polymer ?
#
loop_
_entity_poly.entity_id
_entity_poly.type
_entity_poly.pdbx_seq_one_letter_code
_entity_poly.pdbx_strand_id
1 'polypeptide(L)'
;LVLFLVPLVVAGDLQQTDVSHLYVAKSFNRALQDCLEYLQLPGERFEQYSALHFPDDADTKCLVRCIGLNMRWWNDTTGVQKAVMGNFFQPDPSDTEYQYRTAKCIEKRLGSLSGSRRSAPDDCCCRAYETFQCYLQYYGNLVQCPKALPQTRDMLVRSAHDCINILRVPDELLRCYSAGELRDAPETRCFLRCFFLRSGGYDAVRGFNLYRLYSRDSEHLDQRYLAQETMEQLQTIRSTNRDQCTEVYRSYKEVLGPLGIAFYEDSIIQEAANRALSDGSRCKECGQYEIYSKAEQHLLSLPEMLQKEEPVKKTGEEVEPEDPSHFPVIPDSCGCGHQDVATP
;
A
#
# COMPACT_ATOMS: atom_id res chain seq x y z
N LEU A 1 21.79 -53.52 -24.34
CA LEU A 1 21.96 -52.27 -23.57
C LEU A 1 21.26 -51.17 -24.35
N VAL A 2 20.03 -50.84 -23.97
CA VAL A 2 19.19 -49.83 -24.64
C VAL A 2 19.26 -48.56 -23.78
N LEU A 3 19.85 -47.50 -24.33
CA LEU A 3 19.94 -46.19 -23.70
C LEU A 3 18.60 -45.46 -23.85
N PHE A 4 17.87 -45.27 -22.76
CA PHE A 4 16.72 -44.38 -22.70
C PHE A 4 17.21 -42.94 -22.47
N LEU A 5 16.98 -42.07 -23.46
CA LEU A 5 17.08 -40.62 -23.32
C LEU A 5 15.76 -40.11 -22.73
N VAL A 6 15.81 -39.59 -21.50
CA VAL A 6 14.71 -38.83 -20.89
C VAL A 6 14.91 -37.35 -21.25
N PRO A 7 13.97 -36.68 -21.93
CA PRO A 7 14.06 -35.24 -22.12
C PRO A 7 13.71 -34.54 -20.79
N LEU A 8 14.66 -33.79 -20.23
CA LEU A 8 14.37 -32.78 -19.21
C LEU A 8 13.46 -31.72 -19.85
N VAL A 9 12.17 -31.74 -19.47
CA VAL A 9 11.31 -30.58 -19.64
C VAL A 9 11.72 -29.61 -18.54
N VAL A 10 12.52 -28.60 -18.90
CA VAL A 10 12.75 -27.44 -18.04
C VAL A 10 11.40 -26.75 -17.92
N ALA A 11 10.79 -26.86 -16.73
CA ALA A 11 9.70 -25.98 -16.33
C ALA A 11 10.28 -24.57 -16.36
N GLY A 12 9.91 -23.79 -17.38
CA GLY A 12 10.17 -22.36 -17.37
C GLY A 12 9.33 -21.76 -16.25
N ASP A 13 9.98 -21.40 -15.15
CA ASP A 13 9.39 -20.47 -14.20
C ASP A 13 8.96 -19.23 -14.99
N LEU A 14 7.66 -19.02 -15.08
CA LEU A 14 7.09 -17.74 -15.49
C LEU A 14 7.58 -16.73 -14.47
N GLN A 15 8.72 -16.10 -14.75
CA GLN A 15 9.16 -14.90 -14.05
C GLN A 15 8.00 -13.92 -14.12
N GLN A 16 7.32 -13.78 -12.99
CA GLN A 16 6.41 -12.71 -12.71
C GLN A 16 7.21 -11.43 -12.97
N THR A 17 6.90 -10.78 -14.08
CA THR A 17 7.58 -9.55 -14.48
C THR A 17 7.39 -8.57 -13.33
N ASP A 18 8.48 -8.26 -12.64
CA ASP A 18 8.53 -7.30 -11.54
C ASP A 18 8.33 -5.90 -12.12
N VAL A 19 7.09 -5.59 -12.50
CA VAL A 19 6.66 -4.22 -12.72
C VAL A 19 6.64 -3.64 -11.32
N SER A 20 7.66 -2.86 -10.96
CA SER A 20 7.71 -2.21 -9.65
C SER A 20 6.47 -1.31 -9.51
N HIS A 21 5.44 -1.87 -8.88
CA HIS A 21 4.18 -1.21 -8.64
C HIS A 21 4.41 -0.18 -7.52
N LEU A 22 3.92 1.05 -7.68
CA LEU A 22 4.14 2.14 -6.70
C LEU A 22 3.29 2.01 -5.44
N TYR A 23 2.52 0.94 -5.33
CA TYR A 23 1.76 0.69 -4.13
C TYR A 23 2.66 0.12 -3.04
N VAL A 24 2.38 0.51 -1.80
CA VAL A 24 3.10 0.01 -0.64
C VAL A 24 2.29 -1.13 -0.02
N ALA A 25 2.96 -2.24 0.26
CA ALA A 25 2.45 -3.28 1.15
C ALA A 25 3.27 -3.29 2.44
N LYS A 26 2.63 -3.54 3.58
CA LYS A 26 3.31 -3.58 4.87
C LYS A 26 2.67 -4.60 5.80
N SER A 27 3.50 -5.36 6.50
CA SER A 27 3.09 -6.30 7.56
C SER A 27 2.94 -5.56 8.89
N PHE A 28 2.16 -6.13 9.82
CA PHE A 28 2.06 -5.57 11.17
C PHE A 28 3.42 -5.56 11.88
N ASN A 29 4.19 -6.65 11.78
CA ASN A 29 5.53 -6.72 12.36
C ASN A 29 6.48 -5.68 11.78
N ARG A 30 6.45 -5.42 10.46
CA ARG A 30 7.28 -4.36 9.87
C ARG A 30 6.88 -2.98 10.39
N ALA A 31 5.57 -2.70 10.52
CA ALA A 31 5.11 -1.44 11.10
C ALA A 31 5.46 -1.31 12.59
N LEU A 32 5.41 -2.41 13.35
CA LEU A 32 5.85 -2.48 14.73
C LEU A 32 7.35 -2.13 14.86
N GLN A 33 8.21 -2.74 14.03
CA GLN A 33 9.64 -2.43 14.01
C GLN A 33 9.92 -0.97 13.69
N ASP A 34 9.35 -0.47 12.58
CA ASP A 34 9.48 0.93 12.18
C ASP A 34 9.08 1.87 13.35
N CYS A 35 7.98 1.58 14.05
CA CYS A 35 7.48 2.43 15.11
C CYS A 35 8.25 2.32 16.43
N LEU A 36 8.85 1.16 16.75
CA LEU A 36 9.79 1.07 17.88
C LEU A 36 11.00 1.97 17.63
N GLU A 37 11.52 1.97 16.40
CA GLU A 37 12.62 2.86 15.98
C GLU A 37 12.20 4.33 16.03
N TYR A 38 11.07 4.70 15.41
CA TYR A 38 10.61 6.09 15.36
C TYR A 38 10.34 6.69 16.75
N LEU A 39 9.84 5.88 17.68
CA LEU A 39 9.55 6.29 19.05
C LEU A 39 10.70 6.04 20.03
N GLN A 40 11.82 5.47 19.55
CA GLN A 40 13.00 5.13 20.35
C GLN A 40 12.66 4.26 21.57
N LEU A 41 11.73 3.31 21.40
CA LEU A 41 11.37 2.36 22.45
C LEU A 41 12.36 1.19 22.49
N PRO A 42 12.62 0.59 23.67
CA PRO A 42 13.56 -0.52 23.80
C PRO A 42 13.19 -1.69 22.88
N GLY A 43 14.16 -2.16 22.08
CA GLY A 43 13.97 -3.26 21.12
C GLY A 43 13.53 -4.57 21.77
N GLU A 44 13.88 -4.80 23.03
CA GLU A 44 13.43 -5.94 23.85
C GLU A 44 11.90 -6.06 23.96
N ARG A 45 11.16 -4.94 23.83
CA ARG A 45 9.69 -4.97 23.83
C ARG A 45 9.12 -5.57 22.55
N PHE A 46 9.92 -5.75 21.49
CA PHE A 46 9.47 -6.35 20.24
C PHE A 46 8.89 -7.76 20.42
N GLU A 47 9.54 -8.61 21.23
CA GLU A 47 9.05 -9.96 21.51
C GLU A 47 7.70 -9.94 22.24
N GLN A 48 7.54 -9.02 23.20
CA GLN A 48 6.29 -8.81 23.92
C GLN A 48 5.14 -8.43 22.96
N TYR A 49 5.37 -7.41 22.11
CA TYR A 49 4.35 -6.91 21.19
C TYR A 49 4.04 -7.86 20.02
N SER A 50 5.05 -8.56 19.48
CA SER A 50 4.86 -9.54 18.42
C SER A 50 4.09 -10.78 18.91
N ALA A 51 4.18 -11.09 20.21
CA ALA A 51 3.31 -12.07 20.88
C ALA A 51 1.89 -11.53 21.21
N LEU A 52 1.51 -10.37 20.66
CA LEU A 52 0.22 -9.70 20.86
C LEU A 52 -0.05 -9.25 22.31
N HIS A 53 0.99 -9.05 23.12
CA HIS A 53 0.86 -8.51 24.47
C HIS A 53 1.12 -6.99 24.45
N PHE A 54 0.07 -6.20 24.63
CA PHE A 54 0.15 -4.73 24.63
C PHE A 54 -0.27 -4.20 26.01
N PRO A 55 0.66 -3.95 26.95
CA PRO A 55 0.35 -3.38 28.25
C PRO A 55 -0.28 -1.99 28.19
N ASP A 56 -1.09 -1.66 29.18
CA ASP A 56 -1.82 -0.38 29.29
C ASP A 56 -0.91 0.74 29.86
N ASP A 57 0.17 1.06 29.15
CA ASP A 57 1.10 2.14 29.46
C ASP A 57 1.17 3.19 28.35
N ALA A 58 1.68 4.38 28.66
CA ALA A 58 1.70 5.51 27.73
C ALA A 58 2.50 5.21 26.44
N ASP A 59 3.65 4.55 26.57
CA ASP A 59 4.50 4.21 25.43
C ASP A 59 3.80 3.23 24.51
N THR A 60 3.18 2.18 25.07
CA THR A 60 2.42 1.19 24.30
C THR A 60 1.23 1.82 23.58
N LYS A 61 0.52 2.76 24.22
CA LYS A 61 -0.59 3.48 23.57
C LYS A 61 -0.13 4.27 22.35
N CYS A 62 0.96 5.02 22.49
CA CYS A 62 1.49 5.80 21.38
C CYS A 62 2.18 4.93 20.32
N LEU A 63 2.75 3.79 20.68
CA LEU A 63 3.21 2.77 19.75
C LEU A 63 2.07 2.25 18.86
N VAL A 64 0.94 1.88 19.46
CA VAL A 64 -0.24 1.40 18.71
C VAL A 64 -0.78 2.49 17.77
N ARG A 65 -0.81 3.76 18.22
CA ARG A 65 -1.14 4.89 17.33
C ARG A 65 -0.14 5.01 16.17
N CYS A 66 1.15 4.92 16.42
CA CYS A 66 2.17 4.98 15.37
C CYS A 66 1.94 3.87 14.34
N ILE A 67 1.72 2.64 14.79
CA ILE A 67 1.41 1.50 13.91
C ILE A 67 0.16 1.80 13.09
N GLY A 68 -0.88 2.36 13.71
CA GLY A 68 -2.11 2.74 13.02
C GLY A 68 -1.96 3.79 11.95
N LEU A 69 -1.13 4.81 12.18
CA LEU A 69 -0.80 5.81 11.18
C LEU A 69 0.04 5.20 10.04
N ASN A 70 1.04 4.39 10.39
CA ASN A 70 1.96 3.75 9.43
C ASN A 70 1.21 2.76 8.51
N MET A 71 0.22 2.05 9.07
CA MET A 71 -0.62 1.07 8.37
C MET A 71 -1.93 1.68 7.83
N ARG A 72 -2.16 2.98 8.05
CA ARG A 72 -3.29 3.78 7.55
C ARG A 72 -4.68 3.31 8.00
N TRP A 73 -4.75 2.52 9.07
CA TRP A 73 -6.02 2.17 9.69
C TRP A 73 -6.47 3.18 10.75
N TRP A 74 -5.60 4.10 11.17
CA TRP A 74 -5.91 5.17 12.11
C TRP A 74 -5.68 6.56 11.49
N ASN A 75 -6.56 7.49 11.81
CA ASN A 75 -6.45 8.90 11.51
C ASN A 75 -6.85 9.69 12.78
N ASP A 76 -6.07 10.66 13.21
CA ASP A 76 -6.37 11.38 14.46
C ASP A 76 -7.64 12.23 14.39
N THR A 77 -8.00 12.67 13.18
CA THR A 77 -9.18 13.48 12.92
C THR A 77 -10.44 12.60 12.80
N THR A 78 -10.39 11.53 12.01
CA THR A 78 -11.56 10.71 11.68
C THR A 78 -11.65 9.40 12.49
N GLY A 79 -10.59 9.04 13.21
CA GLY A 79 -10.50 7.82 14.01
C GLY A 79 -10.13 6.59 13.18
N VAL A 80 -10.76 5.45 13.51
CA VAL A 80 -10.46 4.18 12.85
C VAL A 80 -11.08 4.07 11.46
N GLN A 81 -10.24 3.75 10.47
CA GLN A 81 -10.62 3.39 9.12
C GLN A 81 -10.97 1.89 9.09
N LYS A 82 -12.21 1.56 9.43
CA LYS A 82 -12.66 0.18 9.68
C LYS A 82 -12.36 -0.79 8.53
N ALA A 83 -12.57 -0.36 7.28
CA ALA A 83 -12.29 -1.18 6.09
C ALA A 83 -10.79 -1.50 5.96
N VAL A 84 -9.92 -0.55 6.30
CA VAL A 84 -8.47 -0.73 6.26
C VAL A 84 -8.01 -1.64 7.40
N MET A 85 -8.51 -1.38 8.61
CA MET A 85 -8.21 -2.19 9.80
C MET A 85 -8.60 -3.66 9.59
N GLY A 86 -9.77 -3.91 9.00
CA GLY A 86 -10.27 -5.25 8.72
C GLY A 86 -9.35 -6.09 7.83
N ASN A 87 -8.55 -5.48 6.95
CA ASN A 87 -7.61 -6.21 6.09
C ASN A 87 -6.50 -6.94 6.87
N PHE A 88 -6.22 -6.49 8.10
CA PHE A 88 -5.21 -7.05 8.97
C PHE A 88 -5.74 -8.10 9.91
N PHE A 89 -7.04 -8.43 9.87
CA PHE A 89 -7.65 -9.41 10.75
C PHE A 89 -8.40 -10.48 9.96
N GLN A 90 -8.28 -11.72 10.42
CA GLN A 90 -9.03 -12.85 9.91
C GLN A 90 -10.08 -13.25 10.96
N PRO A 91 -11.37 -12.95 10.75
CA PRO A 91 -12.43 -13.44 11.64
C PRO A 91 -12.56 -14.96 11.55
N ASP A 92 -13.08 -15.57 12.62
CA ASP A 92 -13.49 -16.97 12.60
C ASP A 92 -14.63 -17.14 11.59
N PRO A 93 -14.56 -18.10 10.64
CA PRO A 93 -15.60 -18.30 9.63
C PRO A 93 -17.01 -18.57 10.20
N SER A 94 -17.10 -19.07 11.43
CA SER A 94 -18.36 -19.35 12.12
C SER A 94 -18.90 -18.15 12.91
N ASP A 95 -18.07 -17.13 13.15
CA ASP A 95 -18.48 -15.93 13.88
C ASP A 95 -19.07 -14.91 12.90
N THR A 96 -20.38 -14.70 12.99
CA THR A 96 -21.10 -13.71 12.19
C THR A 96 -21.31 -12.38 12.92
N GLU A 97 -20.95 -12.30 14.21
CA GLU A 97 -21.19 -11.14 15.07
C GLU A 97 -19.90 -10.35 15.41
N TYR A 98 -18.73 -10.80 14.96
CA TYR A 98 -17.43 -10.15 15.22
C TYR A 98 -17.44 -8.63 14.98
N GLN A 99 -18.03 -8.18 13.85
CA GLN A 99 -18.11 -6.75 13.52
C GLN A 99 -18.97 -5.98 14.52
N TYR A 100 -20.12 -6.55 14.92
CA TYR A 100 -21.04 -5.93 15.86
C TYR A 100 -20.40 -5.83 17.26
N ARG A 101 -19.81 -6.93 17.75
CA ARG A 101 -19.14 -6.96 19.06
C ARG A 101 -17.95 -5.99 19.11
N THR A 102 -17.14 -5.96 18.04
CA THR A 102 -16.03 -5.01 17.91
C THR A 102 -16.53 -3.57 17.96
N ALA A 103 -17.57 -3.23 17.18
CA ALA A 103 -18.13 -1.87 17.16
C ALA A 103 -18.70 -1.46 18.53
N LYS A 104 -19.40 -2.36 19.22
CA LYS A 104 -19.93 -2.11 20.57
C LYS A 104 -18.83 -1.92 21.61
N CYS A 105 -17.74 -2.68 21.51
CA CYS A 105 -16.56 -2.49 22.35
C CYS A 105 -15.96 -1.09 22.14
N ILE A 106 -15.79 -0.66 20.89
CA ILE A 106 -15.21 0.65 20.55
C ILE A 106 -16.10 1.77 21.08
N GLU A 107 -17.41 1.71 20.83
CA GLU A 107 -18.39 2.70 21.32
C GLU A 107 -18.29 2.87 22.84
N LYS A 108 -18.25 1.77 23.59
CA LYS A 108 -18.15 1.77 25.05
C LYS A 108 -16.83 2.35 25.55
N ARG A 109 -15.70 1.90 24.99
CA ARG A 109 -14.37 2.33 25.46
C ARG A 109 -14.12 3.81 25.12
N LEU A 110 -14.43 4.25 23.91
CA LEU A 110 -14.26 5.65 23.50
C LEU A 110 -15.24 6.59 24.22
N GLY A 111 -16.48 6.14 24.48
CA GLY A 111 -17.45 6.90 25.28
C GLY A 111 -16.99 7.13 26.73
N SER A 112 -16.11 6.27 27.26
CA SER A 112 -15.54 6.43 28.60
C SER A 112 -14.38 7.45 28.62
N LEU A 113 -13.74 7.72 27.48
CA LEU A 113 -12.65 8.69 27.35
C LEU A 113 -13.16 10.14 27.21
N SER A 114 -14.34 10.33 26.61
CA SER A 114 -14.92 11.67 26.33
C SER A 114 -15.30 12.48 27.57
N GLY A 115 -15.28 11.89 28.77
CA GLY A 115 -15.44 12.58 30.05
C GLY A 115 -14.15 13.26 30.57
N SER A 116 -13.00 12.97 29.96
CA SER A 116 -11.69 13.54 30.31
C SER A 116 -11.46 14.85 29.54
N ARG A 117 -11.58 16.00 30.21
CA ARG A 117 -11.32 17.33 29.62
C ARG A 117 -9.83 17.59 29.33
N ARG A 118 -9.19 16.80 28.49
CA ARG A 118 -7.86 17.13 27.96
C ARG A 118 -7.75 16.78 26.49
N SER A 119 -7.93 17.80 25.66
CA SER A 119 -7.44 17.88 24.29
C SER A 119 -5.91 17.89 24.29
N ALA A 120 -5.30 16.74 24.57
CA ALA A 120 -3.86 16.53 24.57
C ALA A 120 -3.51 15.39 23.59
N PRO A 121 -2.26 15.34 23.06
CA PRO A 121 -1.77 14.23 22.24
C PRO A 121 -2.04 12.83 22.83
N ASP A 122 -2.10 12.73 24.17
CA ASP A 122 -2.48 11.52 24.91
C ASP A 122 -3.86 10.97 24.53
N ASP A 123 -4.82 11.81 24.15
CA ASP A 123 -6.17 11.36 23.77
C ASP A 123 -6.13 10.54 22.48
N CYS A 124 -5.32 10.94 21.50
CA CYS A 124 -5.20 10.20 20.24
C CYS A 124 -4.51 8.85 20.45
N CYS A 125 -3.46 8.79 21.28
CA CYS A 125 -2.81 7.53 21.65
C CYS A 125 -3.79 6.58 22.37
N CYS A 126 -4.53 7.09 23.36
CA CYS A 126 -5.53 6.31 24.09
C CYS A 126 -6.64 5.80 23.16
N ARG A 127 -7.22 6.66 22.31
CA ARG A 127 -8.31 6.28 21.41
C ARG A 127 -7.88 5.22 20.39
N ALA A 128 -6.67 5.34 19.82
CA ALA A 128 -6.11 4.34 18.91
C ALA A 128 -5.92 2.99 19.63
N TYR A 129 -5.32 3.03 20.83
CA TYR A 129 -5.09 1.85 21.65
C TYR A 129 -6.39 1.14 22.04
N GLU A 130 -7.37 1.85 22.59
CA GLU A 130 -8.66 1.26 22.99
C GLU A 130 -9.39 0.65 21.79
N THR A 131 -9.27 1.27 20.61
CA THR A 131 -9.84 0.75 19.37
C THR A 131 -9.14 -0.55 18.95
N PHE A 132 -7.81 -0.55 18.94
CA PHE A 132 -7.00 -1.72 18.59
C PHE A 132 -7.27 -2.91 19.52
N GLN A 133 -7.40 -2.66 20.83
CA GLN A 133 -7.75 -3.67 21.83
C GLN A 133 -9.10 -4.34 21.52
N CYS A 134 -10.10 -3.58 21.07
CA CYS A 134 -11.37 -4.17 20.65
C CYS A 134 -11.22 -5.10 19.43
N TYR A 135 -10.37 -4.75 18.48
CA TYR A 135 -10.11 -5.60 17.32
C TYR A 135 -9.42 -6.91 17.71
N LEU A 136 -8.36 -6.83 18.54
CA LEU A 136 -7.69 -8.02 19.09
C LEU A 136 -8.65 -8.92 19.88
N GLN A 137 -9.61 -8.33 20.59
CA GLN A 137 -10.52 -9.09 21.46
C GLN A 137 -11.72 -9.70 20.71
N TYR A 138 -12.26 -9.01 19.70
CA TYR A 138 -13.57 -9.35 19.14
C TYR A 138 -13.62 -9.51 17.63
N TYR A 139 -12.61 -9.06 16.87
CA TYR A 139 -12.68 -9.09 15.41
C TYR A 139 -12.15 -10.40 14.82
N GLY A 140 -11.08 -10.94 15.40
CA GLY A 140 -10.44 -12.17 14.91
C GLY A 140 -8.94 -12.18 15.14
N ASN A 141 -8.23 -13.01 14.38
CA ASN A 141 -6.78 -13.17 14.49
C ASN A 141 -6.04 -12.13 13.64
N LEU A 142 -5.04 -11.48 14.21
CA LEU A 142 -4.17 -10.55 13.48
C LEU A 142 -3.35 -11.33 12.42
N VAL A 143 -3.42 -10.87 11.18
CA VAL A 143 -2.70 -11.44 10.05
C VAL A 143 -1.31 -10.82 9.97
N GLN A 144 -0.28 -11.68 9.96
CA GLN A 144 1.11 -11.22 9.92
C GLN A 144 1.59 -10.85 8.51
N CYS A 145 0.91 -11.32 7.47
CA CYS A 145 1.33 -11.06 6.10
C CYS A 145 1.15 -9.61 5.67
N PRO A 146 2.08 -9.08 4.84
CA PRO A 146 1.95 -7.74 4.30
C PRO A 146 0.61 -7.53 3.60
N LYS A 147 -0.05 -6.40 3.90
CA LYS A 147 -1.24 -5.96 3.19
C LYS A 147 -0.96 -4.68 2.45
N ALA A 148 -1.58 -4.58 1.27
CA ALA A 148 -1.66 -3.35 0.50
C ALA A 148 -2.22 -2.21 1.35
N LEU A 149 -1.48 -1.11 1.46
CA LEU A 149 -1.94 0.10 2.14
C LEU A 149 -2.73 0.98 1.15
N PRO A 150 -3.85 1.59 1.59
CA PRO A 150 -4.55 2.64 0.84
C PRO A 150 -3.59 3.73 0.40
N GLN A 151 -3.43 4.01 -0.90
CA GLN A 151 -2.50 5.05 -1.36
C GLN A 151 -3.03 6.47 -1.07
N THR A 152 -2.11 7.38 -0.76
CA THR A 152 -2.47 8.81 -0.62
C THR A 152 -2.75 9.40 -1.99
N ARG A 153 -3.48 10.52 -2.03
CA ARG A 153 -3.73 11.27 -3.27
C ARG A 153 -2.44 11.57 -4.04
N ASP A 154 -1.38 12.03 -3.36
CA ASP A 154 -0.09 12.32 -4.01
C ASP A 154 0.57 11.10 -4.65
N MET A 155 0.48 9.93 -4.00
CA MET A 155 1.00 8.67 -4.58
C MET A 155 0.22 8.28 -5.85
N LEU A 156 -1.09 8.50 -5.87
CA LEU A 156 -1.93 8.24 -7.05
C LEU A 156 -1.64 9.24 -8.17
N VAL A 157 -1.52 10.53 -7.86
CA VAL A 157 -1.15 11.57 -8.84
C VAL A 157 0.23 11.29 -9.42
N ARG A 158 1.21 10.89 -8.59
CA ARG A 158 2.52 10.46 -9.07
C ARG A 158 2.43 9.21 -9.95
N SER A 159 1.61 8.23 -9.60
CA SER A 159 1.39 7.04 -10.43
C SER A 159 0.81 7.39 -11.80
N ALA A 160 -0.15 8.31 -11.87
CA ALA A 160 -0.69 8.83 -13.12
C ALA A 160 0.37 9.62 -13.92
N HIS A 161 1.14 10.48 -13.26
CA HIS A 161 2.21 11.24 -13.90
C HIS A 161 3.29 10.32 -14.51
N ASP A 162 3.71 9.29 -13.79
CA ASP A 162 4.65 8.30 -14.31
C ASP A 162 4.09 7.57 -15.55
N CYS A 163 2.80 7.23 -15.54
CA CYS A 163 2.15 6.61 -16.69
C CYS A 163 2.07 7.55 -17.90
N ILE A 164 1.84 8.85 -17.69
CA ILE A 164 1.93 9.87 -18.75
C ILE A 164 3.30 9.81 -19.42
N ASN A 165 4.36 9.67 -18.63
CA ASN A 165 5.74 9.66 -19.11
C ASN A 165 6.11 8.34 -19.80
N ILE A 166 5.79 7.20 -19.17
CA ILE A 166 6.08 5.86 -19.68
C ILE A 166 5.41 5.65 -21.05
N LEU A 167 4.13 6.03 -21.16
CA LEU A 167 3.35 5.84 -22.38
C LEU A 167 3.48 6.99 -23.38
N ARG A 168 4.21 8.05 -23.01
CA ARG A 168 4.38 9.27 -23.82
C ARG A 168 3.04 9.84 -24.28
N VAL A 169 2.12 10.02 -23.35
CA VAL A 169 0.77 10.53 -23.65
C VAL A 169 0.88 11.86 -24.45
N PRO A 170 0.19 11.98 -25.61
CA PRO A 170 0.21 13.18 -26.43
C PRO A 170 -0.26 14.43 -25.69
N ASP A 171 0.37 15.58 -25.96
CA ASP A 171 -0.03 16.87 -25.36
C ASP A 171 -1.50 17.21 -25.61
N GLU A 172 -2.04 16.84 -26.76
CA GLU A 172 -3.45 17.07 -27.07
C GLU A 172 -4.37 16.35 -26.08
N LEU A 173 -4.07 15.10 -25.73
CA LEU A 173 -4.81 14.35 -24.74
C LEU A 173 -4.57 14.90 -23.33
N LEU A 174 -3.34 15.31 -23.00
CA LEU A 174 -3.05 15.94 -21.71
C LEU A 174 -3.85 17.24 -21.51
N ARG A 175 -4.04 18.06 -22.56
CA ARG A 175 -4.88 19.26 -22.49
C ARG A 175 -6.33 18.89 -22.16
N CYS A 176 -6.85 17.82 -22.74
CA CYS A 176 -8.21 17.35 -22.42
C CYS A 176 -8.31 16.83 -20.99
N TYR A 177 -7.35 16.01 -20.56
CA TYR A 177 -7.31 15.53 -19.18
C TYR A 177 -7.22 16.69 -18.18
N SER A 178 -6.42 17.72 -18.47
CA SER A 178 -6.29 18.93 -17.64
C SER A 178 -7.60 19.72 -17.52
N ALA A 179 -8.46 19.63 -18.54
CA ALA A 179 -9.81 20.19 -18.54
C ALA A 179 -10.87 19.27 -17.87
N GLY A 180 -10.46 18.10 -17.36
CA GLY A 180 -11.36 17.11 -16.77
C GLY A 180 -12.02 16.17 -17.79
N GLU A 181 -11.55 16.15 -19.04
CA GLU A 181 -12.11 15.35 -20.11
C GLU A 181 -11.26 14.11 -20.42
N LEU A 182 -11.68 12.95 -19.91
CA LEU A 182 -11.10 11.65 -20.25
C LEU A 182 -11.73 11.09 -21.54
N ARG A 183 -11.25 11.57 -22.69
CA ARG A 183 -11.72 11.13 -24.01
C ARG A 183 -11.41 9.66 -24.29
N ASP A 184 -12.35 8.95 -24.92
CA ASP A 184 -12.11 7.58 -25.37
C ASP A 184 -11.13 7.56 -26.55
N ALA A 185 -9.88 7.21 -26.27
CA ALA A 185 -8.84 7.02 -27.27
C ALA A 185 -7.98 5.81 -26.87
N PRO A 186 -7.34 5.09 -27.82
CA PRO A 186 -6.46 3.97 -27.51
C PRO A 186 -5.40 4.29 -26.45
N GLU A 187 -4.82 5.50 -26.52
CA GLU A 187 -3.85 6.01 -25.57
C GLU A 187 -4.45 6.20 -24.18
N THR A 188 -5.67 6.76 -24.08
CA THR A 188 -6.40 6.91 -22.81
C THR A 188 -6.68 5.57 -22.16
N ARG A 189 -7.08 4.58 -22.95
CA ARG A 189 -7.37 3.22 -22.46
C ARG A 189 -6.14 2.59 -21.83
N CYS A 190 -5.00 2.66 -22.54
CA CYS A 190 -3.76 2.09 -22.03
C CYS A 190 -3.16 2.92 -20.88
N PHE A 191 -3.40 4.22 -20.86
CA PHE A 191 -3.07 5.08 -19.74
C PHE A 191 -3.81 4.67 -18.46
N LEU A 192 -5.13 4.45 -18.51
CA LEU A 192 -5.88 3.94 -17.37
C LEU A 192 -5.37 2.56 -16.91
N ARG A 193 -5.08 1.65 -17.85
CA ARG A 193 -4.46 0.36 -17.51
C ARG A 193 -3.14 0.52 -16.78
N CYS A 194 -2.25 1.39 -17.27
CA CYS A 194 -0.99 1.69 -16.58
C CYS A 194 -1.25 2.24 -15.17
N PHE A 195 -2.17 3.19 -15.02
CA PHE A 195 -2.49 3.80 -13.74
C PHE A 195 -3.01 2.77 -12.72
N PHE A 196 -3.96 1.92 -13.10
CA PHE A 196 -4.50 0.90 -12.20
C PHE A 196 -3.51 -0.23 -11.89
N LEU A 197 -2.60 -0.56 -12.82
CA LEU A 197 -1.48 -1.46 -12.53
C LEU A 197 -0.54 -0.82 -11.50
N ARG A 198 -0.08 0.42 -11.72
CA ARG A 198 0.89 1.07 -10.83
C ARG A 198 0.33 1.37 -9.44
N SER A 199 -0.95 1.72 -9.34
CA SER A 199 -1.65 1.87 -8.07
C SER A 199 -2.07 0.54 -7.42
N GLY A 200 -1.96 -0.55 -8.19
CA GLY A 200 -2.31 -1.91 -7.77
C GLY A 200 -3.81 -2.15 -7.58
N GLY A 201 -4.65 -1.30 -8.18
CA GLY A 201 -6.10 -1.52 -8.30
C GLY A 201 -6.47 -2.56 -9.36
N TYR A 202 -5.55 -2.91 -10.26
CA TYR A 202 -5.74 -3.93 -11.29
C TYR A 202 -4.54 -4.87 -11.37
N ASP A 203 -4.82 -6.14 -11.63
CA ASP A 203 -3.87 -7.20 -11.94
C ASP A 203 -4.18 -7.77 -13.33
N ALA A 204 -3.15 -8.03 -14.14
CA ALA A 204 -3.35 -8.48 -15.52
C ALA A 204 -4.04 -9.85 -15.60
N VAL A 205 -3.84 -10.72 -14.59
CA VAL A 205 -4.35 -12.10 -14.57
C VAL A 205 -5.70 -12.19 -13.84
N ARG A 206 -5.86 -11.45 -12.75
CA ARG A 206 -7.02 -11.52 -11.84
C ARG A 206 -8.05 -10.42 -12.07
N GLY A 207 -7.68 -9.33 -12.74
CA GLY A 207 -8.55 -8.17 -12.96
C GLY A 207 -8.50 -7.17 -11.81
N PHE A 208 -9.59 -6.42 -11.61
CA PHE A 208 -9.65 -5.41 -10.57
C PHE A 208 -9.67 -5.99 -9.16
N ASN A 209 -8.91 -5.39 -8.25
CA ASN A 209 -8.93 -5.72 -6.83
C ASN A 209 -9.94 -4.83 -6.09
N LEU A 210 -11.19 -5.29 -6.01
CA LEU A 210 -12.30 -4.52 -5.43
C LEU A 210 -12.14 -4.25 -3.93
N TYR A 211 -11.58 -5.20 -3.18
CA TYR A 211 -11.27 -4.99 -1.77
C TYR A 211 -10.27 -3.85 -1.56
N ARG A 212 -9.31 -3.69 -2.48
CA ARG A 212 -8.36 -2.58 -2.43
C ARG A 212 -9.02 -1.24 -2.72
N LEU A 213 -9.90 -1.17 -3.71
CA LEU A 213 -10.66 0.05 -4.03
C LEU A 213 -11.61 0.42 -2.88
N TYR A 214 -12.32 -0.56 -2.32
CA TYR A 214 -13.15 -0.40 -1.13
C TYR A 214 -12.36 0.14 0.08
N SER A 215 -11.15 -0.39 0.31
CA SER A 215 -10.28 0.06 1.41
C SER A 215 -9.67 1.44 1.17
N ARG A 216 -9.36 1.77 -0.09
CA ARG A 216 -8.88 3.09 -0.50
C ARG A 216 -9.91 4.16 -0.14
N ASP A 217 -11.18 3.90 -0.43
CA ASP A 217 -12.28 4.84 -0.21
C ASP A 217 -12.89 4.69 1.19
N SER A 218 -12.06 4.36 2.20
CA SER A 218 -12.50 4.11 3.57
C SER A 218 -13.23 5.29 4.24
N GLU A 219 -13.00 6.52 3.78
CA GLU A 219 -13.71 7.72 4.24
C GLU A 219 -15.08 7.91 3.55
N HIS A 220 -15.28 7.25 2.39
CA HIS A 220 -16.48 7.29 1.56
C HIS A 220 -16.91 5.87 1.18
N LEU A 221 -17.15 5.03 2.20
CA LEU A 221 -17.43 3.61 2.00
C LEU A 221 -18.61 3.38 1.06
N ASP A 222 -18.37 2.54 0.06
CA ASP A 222 -19.38 2.11 -0.88
C ASP A 222 -19.41 0.58 -0.97
N GLN A 223 -20.46 -0.01 -0.40
CA GLN A 223 -20.63 -1.46 -0.38
C GLN A 223 -20.81 -2.06 -1.78
N ARG A 224 -21.13 -1.25 -2.79
CA ARG A 224 -21.23 -1.72 -4.17
C ARG A 224 -19.91 -2.30 -4.68
N TYR A 225 -18.75 -1.84 -4.20
CA TYR A 225 -17.47 -2.50 -4.51
C TYR A 225 -17.47 -3.99 -4.19
N LEU A 226 -18.15 -4.39 -3.11
CA LEU A 226 -18.18 -5.78 -2.64
C LEU A 226 -19.46 -6.52 -3.08
N ALA A 227 -20.30 -5.88 -3.91
CA ALA A 227 -21.53 -6.48 -4.40
C ALA A 227 -21.24 -7.51 -5.50
N GLN A 228 -21.99 -8.60 -5.47
CA GLN A 228 -21.95 -9.65 -6.50
C GLN A 228 -22.19 -9.08 -7.90
N GLU A 229 -23.14 -8.16 -8.05
CA GLU A 229 -23.46 -7.50 -9.32
C GLU A 229 -22.24 -6.79 -9.93
N THR A 230 -21.44 -6.08 -9.11
CA THR A 230 -20.22 -5.42 -9.59
C THR A 230 -19.20 -6.44 -10.07
N MET A 231 -19.03 -7.56 -9.37
CA MET A 231 -18.14 -8.64 -9.82
C MET A 231 -18.60 -9.24 -11.16
N GLU A 232 -19.90 -9.52 -11.32
CA GLU A 232 -20.47 -10.10 -12.53
C GLU A 232 -20.34 -9.15 -13.74
N GLN A 233 -20.57 -7.85 -13.54
CA GLN A 233 -20.38 -6.85 -14.59
C GLN A 233 -18.93 -6.79 -15.06
N LEU A 234 -17.96 -6.78 -14.13
CA LEU A 234 -16.54 -6.78 -14.47
C LEU A 234 -16.11 -8.07 -15.19
N GLN A 235 -16.60 -9.23 -14.74
CA GLN A 235 -16.37 -10.51 -15.42
C GLN A 235 -16.95 -10.54 -16.83
N THR A 236 -18.15 -9.97 -17.01
CA THR A 236 -18.79 -9.83 -18.32
C THR A 236 -17.96 -8.95 -19.26
N ILE A 237 -17.43 -7.82 -18.78
CA ILE A 237 -16.54 -6.98 -19.59
C ILE A 237 -15.28 -7.76 -19.99
N ARG A 238 -14.66 -8.46 -19.03
CA ARG A 238 -13.43 -9.25 -19.25
C ARG A 238 -13.64 -10.40 -20.23
N SER A 239 -14.80 -11.05 -20.24
CA SER A 239 -15.10 -12.19 -21.13
C SER A 239 -15.35 -11.80 -22.59
N THR A 240 -15.53 -10.50 -22.90
CA THR A 240 -15.79 -10.03 -24.27
C THR A 240 -14.57 -10.06 -25.22
N ASN A 241 -13.49 -10.77 -24.87
CA ASN A 241 -12.27 -10.97 -25.67
C ASN A 241 -11.69 -9.67 -26.26
N ARG A 242 -11.57 -8.62 -25.43
CA ARG A 242 -10.91 -7.37 -25.80
C ARG A 242 -9.48 -7.30 -25.26
N ASP A 243 -8.69 -6.37 -25.77
CA ASP A 243 -7.40 -6.05 -25.17
C ASP A 243 -7.58 -5.50 -23.74
N GLN A 244 -6.59 -5.70 -22.88
CA GLN A 244 -6.66 -5.30 -21.47
C GLN A 244 -6.77 -3.78 -21.27
N CYS A 245 -6.31 -2.95 -22.21
CA CYS A 245 -6.50 -1.50 -22.11
C CYS A 245 -7.98 -1.16 -22.24
N THR A 246 -8.66 -1.76 -23.22
CA THR A 246 -10.10 -1.59 -23.40
C THR A 246 -10.91 -2.21 -22.25
N GLU A 247 -10.49 -3.36 -21.70
CA GLU A 247 -11.10 -3.95 -20.49
C GLU A 247 -11.10 -2.93 -19.34
N VAL A 248 -9.92 -2.44 -18.96
CA VAL A 248 -9.77 -1.50 -17.84
C VAL A 248 -10.58 -0.23 -18.06
N TYR A 249 -10.52 0.35 -19.27
CA TYR A 249 -11.26 1.56 -19.59
C TYR A 249 -12.77 1.38 -19.43
N ARG A 250 -13.33 0.28 -19.95
CA ARG A 250 -14.77 0.00 -19.86
C ARG A 250 -15.18 -0.29 -18.42
N SER A 251 -14.43 -1.15 -17.73
CA SER A 251 -14.66 -1.43 -16.32
C SER A 251 -14.68 -0.16 -15.47
N TYR A 252 -13.75 0.77 -15.72
CA TYR A 252 -13.75 2.06 -15.05
C TYR A 252 -14.97 2.91 -15.43
N LYS A 253 -15.19 3.19 -16.71
CA LYS A 253 -16.25 4.13 -17.14
C LYS A 253 -17.66 3.61 -16.89
N GLU A 254 -17.89 2.30 -17.00
CA GLU A 254 -19.22 1.69 -16.93
C GLU A 254 -19.58 1.20 -15.53
N VAL A 255 -18.58 0.83 -14.71
CA VAL A 255 -18.82 0.16 -13.41
C VAL A 255 -18.18 0.90 -12.24
N LEU A 256 -16.86 1.08 -12.26
CA LEU A 256 -16.11 1.48 -11.05
C LEU A 256 -16.11 2.99 -10.80
N GLY A 257 -16.13 3.81 -11.85
CA GLY A 257 -16.07 5.27 -11.75
C GLY A 257 -17.16 5.86 -10.86
N PRO A 258 -18.43 5.43 -10.96
CA PRO A 258 -19.49 5.93 -10.07
C PRO A 258 -19.44 5.43 -8.61
N LEU A 259 -18.52 4.54 -8.25
CA LEU A 259 -18.43 3.96 -6.91
C LEU A 259 -17.55 4.81 -5.98
N GLY A 260 -17.82 4.75 -4.68
CA GLY A 260 -17.06 5.50 -3.68
C GLY A 260 -17.11 7.00 -3.93
N ILE A 261 -15.95 7.61 -4.10
CA ILE A 261 -15.86 8.99 -4.61
C ILE A 261 -16.06 8.94 -6.13
N ALA A 262 -17.22 9.38 -6.59
CA ALA A 262 -17.56 9.33 -8.01
C ALA A 262 -16.50 10.01 -8.90
N PHE A 263 -15.99 9.26 -9.86
CA PHE A 263 -14.95 9.63 -10.82
C PHE A 263 -13.68 10.17 -10.15
N TYR A 264 -13.29 9.56 -9.02
CA TYR A 264 -12.10 9.94 -8.27
C TYR A 264 -10.85 9.97 -9.15
N GLU A 265 -10.67 8.95 -9.98
CA GLU A 265 -9.54 8.83 -10.91
C GLU A 265 -9.51 9.97 -11.93
N ASP A 266 -10.66 10.50 -12.38
CA ASP A 266 -10.71 11.65 -13.29
C ASP A 266 -10.01 12.86 -12.63
N SER A 267 -10.26 13.09 -11.34
CA SER A 267 -9.62 14.18 -10.58
C SER A 267 -8.11 13.97 -10.37
N ILE A 268 -7.67 12.72 -10.22
CA ILE A 268 -6.24 12.36 -10.08
C ILE A 268 -5.52 12.61 -11.41
N ILE A 269 -6.15 12.17 -12.50
CA ILE A 269 -5.62 12.29 -13.86
C ILE A 269 -5.56 13.74 -14.28
N GLN A 270 -6.60 14.52 -13.98
CA GLN A 270 -6.62 15.96 -14.23
C GLN A 270 -5.44 16.66 -13.55
N GLU A 271 -5.19 16.35 -12.27
CA GLU A 271 -4.08 16.92 -11.53
C GLU A 271 -2.72 16.49 -12.11
N ALA A 272 -2.56 15.21 -12.45
CA ALA A 272 -1.33 14.70 -13.08
C ALA A 272 -1.06 15.34 -14.44
N ALA A 273 -2.10 15.55 -15.25
CA ALA A 273 -2.00 16.21 -16.55
C ALA A 273 -1.62 17.70 -16.41
N ASN A 274 -2.19 18.40 -15.43
CA ASN A 274 -1.80 19.78 -15.11
C ASN A 274 -0.31 19.86 -14.71
N ARG A 275 0.16 18.93 -13.88
CA ARG A 275 1.58 18.85 -13.49
C ARG A 275 2.46 18.60 -14.72
N ALA A 276 2.12 17.60 -15.54
CA ALA A 276 2.87 17.26 -16.75
C ALA A 276 2.97 18.44 -17.74
N LEU A 277 1.86 19.13 -18.04
CA LEU A 277 1.88 20.30 -18.93
C LEU A 277 2.68 21.48 -18.38
N SER A 278 2.80 21.59 -17.06
CA SER A 278 3.52 22.69 -16.39
C SER A 278 5.01 22.42 -16.21
N ASP A 279 5.43 21.14 -16.22
CA ASP A 279 6.72 20.74 -15.68
C ASP A 279 7.94 21.22 -16.50
N GLY A 280 7.74 21.69 -17.74
CA GLY A 280 8.78 22.31 -18.58
C GLY A 280 9.98 21.41 -18.95
N SER A 281 10.12 20.27 -18.28
CA SER A 281 11.14 19.24 -18.36
C SER A 281 10.90 18.27 -19.52
N ARG A 282 9.83 18.47 -20.30
CA ARG A 282 9.56 17.71 -21.52
C ARG A 282 10.53 18.12 -22.62
N CYS A 283 11.44 17.21 -22.97
CA CYS A 283 12.27 17.31 -24.15
C CYS A 283 11.39 17.48 -25.39
N LYS A 284 11.57 18.61 -26.09
CA LYS A 284 10.79 18.97 -27.28
C LYS A 284 11.04 18.08 -28.48
N GLU A 285 12.18 17.37 -28.52
CA GLU A 285 12.60 16.53 -29.64
C GLU A 285 12.10 15.09 -29.52
N CYS A 286 12.21 14.49 -28.33
CA CYS A 286 11.80 13.09 -28.11
C CYS A 286 10.50 12.94 -27.29
N GLY A 287 9.95 14.05 -26.79
CA GLY A 287 8.72 14.07 -25.99
C GLY A 287 8.87 13.47 -24.59
N GLN A 288 10.08 13.15 -24.14
CA GLN A 288 10.37 12.60 -22.80
C GLN A 288 10.52 13.71 -21.77
N TYR A 289 9.97 13.51 -20.57
CA TYR A 289 10.31 14.35 -19.43
C TYR A 289 11.70 13.96 -18.92
N GLU A 290 12.54 14.92 -18.53
CA GLU A 290 13.84 14.66 -17.89
C GLU A 290 13.63 13.80 -16.65
N ILE A 291 13.80 12.48 -16.80
CA ILE A 291 13.78 11.58 -15.66
C ILE A 291 15.15 11.75 -14.98
N TYR A 292 15.12 12.18 -13.73
CA TYR A 292 16.26 12.45 -12.85
C TYR A 292 17.07 13.70 -13.23
N SER A 293 16.95 14.71 -12.36
CA SER A 293 17.78 15.90 -12.38
C SER A 293 19.26 15.55 -12.53
N LYS A 294 20.00 16.40 -13.21
CA LYS A 294 21.48 16.47 -13.26
C LYS A 294 22.19 16.44 -11.88
N ALA A 295 21.49 16.35 -10.76
CA ALA A 295 22.08 16.36 -9.42
C ALA A 295 22.78 15.04 -9.02
N GLU A 296 22.46 13.90 -9.63
CA GLU A 296 23.09 12.61 -9.24
C GLU A 296 24.27 12.17 -10.12
N GLN A 297 24.55 12.87 -11.23
CA GLN A 297 25.79 12.61 -12.00
C GLN A 297 27.05 13.14 -11.29
N HIS A 298 26.90 13.99 -10.27
CA HIS A 298 28.01 14.46 -9.45
C HIS A 298 28.42 13.50 -8.32
N LEU A 299 27.64 12.44 -8.03
CA LEU A 299 27.97 11.44 -7.00
C LEU A 299 28.76 10.23 -7.54
N LEU A 300 28.99 10.16 -8.86
CA LEU A 300 29.79 9.11 -9.51
C LEU A 300 31.21 9.56 -9.89
N SER A 301 31.66 10.71 -9.40
CA SER A 301 33.07 11.11 -9.47
C SER A 301 33.61 11.32 -8.06
N LEU A 302 34.05 10.24 -7.42
CA LEU A 302 34.96 10.33 -6.28
C LEU A 302 36.26 11.00 -6.77
N PRO A 303 36.69 12.14 -6.21
CA PRO A 303 38.06 12.58 -6.40
C PRO A 303 38.98 11.66 -5.58
N GLU A 304 39.91 11.01 -6.27
CA GLU A 304 41.13 10.44 -5.70
C GLU A 304 41.78 11.47 -4.77
N MET A 305 41.63 11.35 -3.45
CA MET A 305 42.46 12.06 -2.46
C MET A 305 42.28 11.42 -1.08
N LEU A 306 42.82 10.20 -0.91
CA LEU A 306 43.31 9.69 0.37
C LEU A 306 44.23 8.48 0.13
N GLN A 307 45.23 8.66 -0.73
CA GLN A 307 46.48 7.91 -0.61
C GLN A 307 47.33 8.60 0.45
N LYS A 308 47.34 8.02 1.66
CA LYS A 308 48.51 7.99 2.56
C LYS A 308 48.24 6.94 3.63
N GLU A 309 48.60 5.72 3.30
CA GLU A 309 48.98 4.74 4.31
C GLU A 309 50.32 5.19 4.93
N GLU A 310 50.40 5.21 6.26
CA GLU A 310 51.57 4.70 6.98
C GLU A 310 51.13 4.16 8.35
N PRO A 311 51.85 3.16 8.90
CA PRO A 311 51.28 2.16 9.79
C PRO A 311 51.47 2.51 11.27
N VAL A 312 50.44 2.28 12.09
CA VAL A 312 50.59 2.31 13.55
C VAL A 312 50.22 0.96 14.15
N LYS A 313 51.15 0.48 14.98
CA LYS A 313 51.26 -0.84 15.60
C LYS A 313 50.03 -1.26 16.40
N LYS A 314 49.70 -2.56 16.31
CA LYS A 314 48.80 -3.28 17.20
C LYS A 314 49.41 -3.45 18.60
N THR A 315 48.65 -3.03 19.61
CA THR A 315 48.56 -3.55 20.99
C THR A 315 47.18 -3.03 21.45
N GLY A 316 46.10 -3.79 21.59
CA GLY A 316 45.92 -5.03 22.33
C GLY A 316 45.14 -4.70 23.60
N GLU A 317 43.81 -4.79 23.56
CA GLU A 317 42.91 -5.27 24.63
C GLU A 317 41.44 -5.14 24.20
N GLU A 318 40.69 -6.22 24.41
CA GLU A 318 39.27 -6.39 24.10
C GLU A 318 38.38 -5.58 25.06
N VAL A 319 37.45 -4.80 24.51
CA VAL A 319 36.09 -4.62 25.05
C VAL A 319 35.18 -4.27 23.85
N GLU A 320 34.33 -5.21 23.44
CA GLU A 320 33.19 -4.92 22.54
C GLU A 320 32.15 -4.10 23.30
N PRO A 321 31.69 -2.94 22.82
CA PRO A 321 30.47 -2.32 23.31
C PRO A 321 29.28 -2.99 22.59
N GLU A 322 28.42 -3.68 23.35
CA GLU A 322 27.13 -4.14 22.83
C GLU A 322 26.33 -2.93 22.30
N ASP A 323 26.03 -2.95 21.00
CA ASP A 323 25.16 -1.99 20.33
C ASP A 323 23.69 -2.33 20.66
N PRO A 324 22.95 -1.49 21.41
CA PRO A 324 21.59 -1.80 21.84
C PRO A 324 20.54 -1.64 20.72
N SER A 325 20.95 -1.39 19.47
CA SER A 325 20.04 -1.06 18.36
C SER A 325 19.80 -2.16 17.34
N HIS A 326 20.24 -3.40 17.57
CA HIS A 326 20.04 -4.47 16.58
C HIS A 326 18.60 -5.01 16.60
N PHE A 327 17.70 -4.36 15.86
CA PHE A 327 16.40 -4.92 15.54
C PHE A 327 16.57 -6.14 14.62
N PRO A 328 15.97 -7.31 14.94
CA PRO A 328 16.02 -8.44 14.03
C PRO A 328 15.29 -8.06 12.73
N VAL A 329 16.01 -8.03 11.61
CA VAL A 329 15.41 -7.89 10.28
C VAL A 329 14.71 -9.20 9.98
N ILE A 330 13.40 -9.27 10.24
CA ILE A 330 12.59 -10.43 9.89
C ILE A 330 12.23 -10.29 8.41
N PRO A 331 12.60 -11.25 7.54
CA PRO A 331 12.18 -11.22 6.15
C PRO A 331 10.65 -11.21 6.07
N ASP A 332 10.07 -10.35 5.22
CA ASP A 332 8.64 -10.34 4.87
C ASP A 332 8.25 -11.59 4.03
N SER A 333 8.81 -12.76 4.33
CA SER A 333 8.47 -14.01 3.64
C SER A 333 7.27 -14.66 4.31
N CYS A 334 6.07 -14.22 3.92
CA CYS A 334 4.93 -15.11 4.03
C CYS A 334 5.04 -16.16 2.93
N GLY A 335 5.40 -17.40 3.31
CA GLY A 335 5.15 -18.58 2.49
C GLY A 335 3.64 -18.83 2.40
N CYS A 336 2.89 -17.98 1.70
CA CYS A 336 1.48 -18.19 1.46
C CYS A 336 1.32 -19.05 0.21
N GLY A 337 1.12 -20.35 0.41
CA GLY A 337 0.12 -21.04 -0.39
C GLY A 337 -1.20 -20.28 -0.23
N HIS A 338 -1.71 -19.75 -1.34
CA HIS A 338 -3.01 -19.11 -1.41
C HIS A 338 -4.06 -20.07 -0.85
N GLN A 339 -4.61 -19.77 0.33
CA GLN A 339 -5.88 -20.36 0.71
C GLN A 339 -6.97 -19.56 -0.02
N ASP A 340 -7.50 -20.23 -1.02
CA ASP A 340 -8.63 -19.84 -1.83
C ASP A 340 -9.79 -19.41 -0.93
N VAL A 341 -10.25 -18.17 -1.12
CA VAL A 341 -11.67 -17.89 -0.93
C VAL A 341 -12.33 -18.39 -2.21
N ALA A 342 -12.73 -19.67 -2.19
CA ALA A 342 -13.74 -20.16 -3.09
C ALA A 342 -15.02 -19.35 -2.83
N THR A 343 -15.41 -18.55 -3.81
CA THR A 343 -16.76 -18.01 -3.93
C THR A 343 -17.77 -19.18 -3.98
N PRO A 344 -18.99 -19.03 -3.44
CA PRO A 344 -20.14 -19.58 -4.11
C PRO A 344 -20.38 -18.90 -5.46
#